data_AF-A0A6J5ZRB1-F1
#
_entry.id   AF-A0A6J5ZRB1-F1
#
_cell.length_a   1.000
_cell.length_b   1.000
_cell.length_c   1.000
_cell.angle_alpha   90.00
_cell.angle_beta   90.00
_cell.angle_gamma   90.00
#
_symmetry.space_group_name_H-M   'P 1'
#
loop_
_entity.id
_entity.type
_entity.pdbx_description
1 polymer ?
#
loop_
_entity_poly.entity_id
_entity_poly.type
_entity_poly.pdbx_seq_one_letter_code
_entity_poly.pdbx_strand_id
1 'polypeptide(L)' 'MQHNVTLASGPEGFSSNRLRNGSMFTKKFTKPGTYRFFCELHPVGMIQRIVVKR' A
#
# COMPACT_ATOMS: atom_id res chain seq x y z
N MET A 1 14.15 9.20 -6.32
CA MET A 1 12.83 8.75 -6.82
C MET A 1 11.83 8.80 -5.66
N GLN A 2 10.53 8.89 -5.92
CA GLN A 2 9.49 8.89 -4.87
C GLN A 2 8.54 7.71 -5.10
N HIS A 3 7.98 7.19 -4.01
CA HIS A 3 6.97 6.13 -4.04
C HIS A 3 5.92 6.34 -2.96
N ASN A 4 4.74 5.75 -3.15
CA ASN A 4 3.73 5.65 -2.12
C ASN A 4 3.04 4.29 -2.18
N VAL A 5 2.24 4.01 -1.16
CA VAL A 5 1.41 2.82 -1.07
C VAL A 5 -0.03 3.28 -1.02
N THR A 6 -0.79 3.07 -2.10
CA THR A 6 -2.21 3.39 -2.19
C THR A 6 -3.02 2.12 -2.38
N LEU A 7 -4.11 1.97 -1.63
CA LEU A 7 -5.01 0.83 -1.78
C LEU A 7 -5.74 0.88 -3.13
N ALA A 8 -5.63 -0.20 -3.91
CA ALA A 8 -6.51 -0.45 -5.06
C ALA A 8 -7.80 -1.15 -4.64
N SER A 9 -7.71 -2.15 -3.76
CA SER A 9 -8.86 -2.90 -3.26
C SER A 9 -8.55 -3.58 -1.94
N GLY A 10 -9.51 -3.66 -1.03
CA GLY A 10 -9.40 -4.43 0.21
C GLY A 10 -10.37 -3.97 1.30
N PRO A 11 -10.33 -4.61 2.48
CA PRO A 11 -11.29 -4.35 3.58
C PRO A 11 -11.20 -2.98 4.26
N GLU A 12 -10.12 -2.23 4.07
CA GLU A 12 -9.89 -0.94 4.70
C GLU A 12 -8.99 -0.05 3.84
N GLY A 13 -9.53 1.10 3.40
CA GLY A 13 -8.86 2.11 2.58
C GLY A 13 -7.77 2.88 3.31
N PHE A 14 -6.60 3.01 2.68
CA PHE A 14 -5.57 3.98 3.08
C PHE A 14 -4.62 4.29 1.92
N SER A 15 -3.91 5.41 2.07
CA SER A 15 -2.75 5.77 1.25
C SER A 15 -1.65 6.36 2.13
N SER A 16 -0.39 6.18 1.76
CA SER A 16 0.73 6.89 2.36
C SER A 16 0.99 8.21 1.63
N ASN A 17 1.70 9.13 2.28
CA ASN A 17 2.36 10.24 1.58
C ASN A 17 3.38 9.69 0.55
N ARG A 18 3.82 10.56 -0.36
CA ARG A 18 4.97 10.27 -1.23
C ARG A 18 6.25 10.25 -0.38
N LEU A 19 6.90 9.11 -0.34
CA LEU A 19 8.11 8.82 0.41
C LEU A 19 9.32 9.03 -0.50
N ARG A 20 10.34 9.71 0.03
CA ARG A 20 11.66 9.82 -0.59
C ARG A 20 12.57 8.73 -0.04
N ASN A 21 13.75 8.54 -0.64
CA ASN A 21 14.75 7.61 -0.14
C ASN A 21 15.04 7.87 1.35
N GLY A 22 15.09 6.80 2.15
CA GLY A 22 15.29 6.86 3.60
C GLY A 22 14.02 7.15 4.42
N SER A 23 12.89 7.50 3.79
CA SER A 23 11.61 7.66 4.47
C SER A 23 10.93 6.30 4.69
N MET A 24 10.21 6.16 5.80
CA MET A 24 9.45 4.95 6.13
C MET A 24 7.97 5.27 6.36
N PHE A 25 7.10 4.32 6.02
CA PHE A 25 5.68 4.35 6.35
C PHE A 25 5.30 3.01 6.96
N THR A 26 4.54 3.06 8.06
CA THR A 26 4.11 1.87 8.79
C THR A 26 2.58 1.88 8.92
N LYS A 27 1.94 0.77 8.55
CA LYS A 27 0.50 0.53 8.76
C LYS A 27 0.30 -0.80 9.45
N LYS A 28 -0.48 -0.79 10.53
CA LYS A 28 -0.99 -2.01 11.17
C LYS A 28 -2.31 -2.41 10.52
N PHE A 29 -2.42 -3.66 10.09
CA PHE A 29 -3.67 -4.23 9.60
C PHE A 29 -4.51 -4.72 10.79
N THR A 30 -5.78 -4.34 10.83
CA THR A 30 -6.72 -4.73 11.90
C THR A 30 -7.86 -5.61 11.38
N LYS A 31 -8.03 -5.71 10.05
CA LYS A 31 -9.05 -6.55 9.42
C LYS A 31 -8.39 -7.65 8.58
N PRO A 32 -8.83 -8.91 8.72
CA PRO A 32 -8.38 -9.97 7.82
C PRO A 32 -8.92 -9.74 6.41
N GLY A 33 -8.17 -10.18 5.40
CA GLY A 33 -8.56 -10.08 4.00
C GLY A 33 -7.37 -9.91 3.06
N THR A 34 -7.69 -9.77 1.77
CA THR A 34 -6.68 -9.51 0.73
C THR A 34 -6.66 -8.02 0.41
N TYR A 35 -5.48 -7.42 0.53
CA TYR A 35 -5.21 -6.04 0.19
C TYR A 35 -4.36 -5.99 -1.07
N ARG A 36 -4.78 -5.20 -2.05
CA ARG A 36 -4.01 -4.91 -3.25
C ARG A 36 -3.62 -3.44 -3.24
N PHE A 37 -2.34 -3.18 -3.47
CA PHE A 37 -1.74 -1.86 -3.48
C PHE A 37 -1.10 -1.56 -4.81
N PHE A 38 -0.94 -0.27 -5.07
CA PHE A 38 -0.16 0.26 -6.16
C PHE A 38 0.54 1.55 -5.73
N CYS A 39 1.57 1.95 -6.46
CA CYS A 39 2.10 3.31 -6.37
C CYS A 39 1.39 4.19 -7.40
N GLU A 40 0.84 5.32 -6.97
CA GLU A 40 0.13 6.26 -7.84
C GLU A 40 1.00 6.82 -8.97
N LEU A 41 2.32 6.87 -8.77
CA LEU A 41 3.29 7.32 -9.76
C LEU A 41 3.56 6.27 -10.85
N HIS A 42 3.32 4.98 -10.56
CA HIS A 42 3.59 3.86 -11.45
C HIS A 42 2.45 2.83 -11.34
N PRO A 43 1.20 3.19 -11.70
CA PRO A 43 0.00 2.48 -11.27
C PRO A 43 -0.10 1.04 -11.79
N VAL A 44 0.61 0.73 -12.88
CA VAL A 44 0.67 -0.62 -13.47
C VAL A 44 2.00 -1.34 -13.23
N GLY A 45 3.09 -0.60 -13.00
CA GLY A 45 4.45 -1.15 -12.89
C GLY A 45 4.89 -1.44 -11.46
N MET A 46 4.17 -0.91 -10.47
CA MET A 46 4.50 -1.08 -9.05
C MET A 46 3.24 -1.42 -8.27
N ILE A 47 3.01 -2.73 -8.10
CA ILE A 47 1.85 -3.31 -7.45
C ILE A 47 2.27 -4.28 -6.36
N GLN A 48 1.41 -4.48 -5.36
CA GLN A 48 1.65 -5.43 -4.27
C GLN A 48 0.34 -6.06 -3.80
N ARG A 49 0.42 -7.32 -3.33
CA ARG A 49 -0.68 -8.02 -2.69
C ARG A 49 -0.26 -8.53 -1.31
N ILE A 50 -1.05 -8.20 -0.29
CA ILE A 50 -0.87 -8.67 1.08
C ILE A 50 -2.14 -9.43 1.50
N VAL A 51 -1.96 -10.59 2.16
CA VAL A 51 -3.05 -11.37 2.74
C VAL A 51 -2.90 -11.36 4.25
N VAL A 52 -3.88 -10.81 4.94
CA VAL A 52 -3.95 -10.79 6.40
C VAL A 52 -4.87 -11.92 6.83
N LYS A 53 -4.31 -12.90 7.54
CA LYS A 53 -5.07 -14.00 8.14
C LYS A 53 -5.47 -13.63 9.57
N ARG A 54 -6.47 -14.32 10.10
CA ARG A 54 -6.76 -14.30 11.53
C ARG A 54 -5.66 -15.04 12.30
#